data_AF-A0A1F9IM55-F1
#
_entry.id   AF-A0A1F9IM55-F1
#
_cell.length_a   1.000
_cell.length_b   1.000
_cell.length_c   1.000
_cell.angle_alpha   90.00
_cell.angle_beta   90.00
_cell.angle_gamma   90.00
#
_symmetry.space_group_name_H-M   'P 1'
#
loop_
_entity.id
_entity.type
_entity.pdbx_description
1 polymer ?
#
loop_
_entity_poly.entity_id
_entity_poly.type
_entity_poly.pdbx_seq_one_letter_code
_entity_poly.pdbx_strand_id
1 'polypeptide(L)'
;MNSIIAVFLLVAAAVILNLPFGYFRAPTKKFSFKWFLYIHLPIPFIYLLRTLAQMSYRVIPLLVLGAIIGQVIGARLNSKGKAQDAG
;
A
#
# COMPACT_ATOMS: atom_id res chain seq x y z
N MET A 1 -14.68 -2.33 -20.42
CA MET A 1 -13.32 -2.27 -19.83
C MET A 1 -12.84 -3.71 -19.64
N ASN A 2 -11.70 -4.09 -20.23
CA ASN A 2 -11.22 -5.47 -20.14
C ASN A 2 -10.98 -5.82 -18.67
N SER A 3 -11.59 -6.88 -18.15
CA SER A 3 -11.54 -7.21 -16.71
C SER A 3 -10.10 -7.39 -16.22
N ILE A 4 -9.20 -7.89 -17.07
CA ILE A 4 -7.77 -8.03 -16.79
C ILE A 4 -7.09 -6.67 -16.56
N ILE A 5 -7.38 -5.68 -17.42
CA ILE A 5 -6.82 -4.33 -17.30
C ILE A 5 -7.29 -3.69 -15.99
N ALA A 6 -8.57 -3.86 -15.65
CA ALA A 6 -9.11 -3.32 -14.42
C ALA A 6 -8.49 -3.94 -13.16
N VAL A 7 -8.22 -5.25 -13.17
CA VAL A 7 -7.47 -5.92 -12.08
C VAL A 7 -6.06 -5.37 -11.97
N PHE A 8 -5.36 -5.23 -13.10
CA PHE A 8 -4.00 -4.69 -13.10
C PHE A 8 -3.95 -3.25 -12.55
N LEU A 9 -4.88 -2.38 -12.97
CA LEU A 9 -5.00 -1.02 -12.46
C LEU A 9 -5.30 -0.99 -10.96
N LEU A 10 -6.17 -1.87 -10.48
CA LEU A 10 -6.51 -1.94 -9.05
C LEU A 10 -5.31 -2.41 -8.19
N VAL A 11 -4.54 -3.38 -8.68
CA VAL A 11 -3.31 -3.84 -8.02
C VAL A 11 -2.24 -2.73 -8.05
N ALA A 12 -2.06 -2.05 -9.18
CA ALA A 12 -1.14 -0.91 -9.29
C ALA A 12 -1.53 0.22 -8.33
N ALA A 13 -2.83 0.55 -8.25
CA ALA A 13 -3.35 1.51 -7.29
C ALA A 13 -3.08 1.08 -5.84
N ALA A 14 -3.25 -0.21 -5.50
CA ALA A 14 -2.94 -0.73 -4.18
C ALA A 14 -1.44 -0.57 -3.84
N VAL A 15 -0.54 -0.84 -4.78
CA VAL A 15 0.92 -0.66 -4.61
C VAL A 15 1.26 0.81 -4.41
N ILE A 16 0.81 1.69 -5.31
CA ILE A 16 1.08 3.13 -5.29
C ILE A 16 0.55 3.74 -3.99
N LEU A 17 -0.66 3.37 -3.60
CA LEU A 17 -1.25 3.84 -2.37
C LEU A 17 -0.45 3.40 -1.17
N ASN A 18 -0.02 2.13 -1.10
CA ASN A 18 0.71 1.61 0.05
C ASN A 18 2.17 2.09 0.13
N LEU A 19 2.71 2.66 -0.94
CA LEU A 19 4.08 3.21 -0.99
C LEU A 19 4.32 4.31 0.06
N PRO A 20 3.55 5.42 0.10
CA PRO A 20 3.69 6.45 1.13
C PRO A 20 3.41 5.91 2.54
N PHE A 21 2.42 5.03 2.70
CA PHE A 21 2.15 4.40 4.02
C PHE A 21 3.35 3.58 4.50
N GLY A 22 4.02 2.83 3.63
CA GLY A 22 5.26 2.12 3.95
C GLY A 22 6.39 3.06 4.35
N TYR A 23 6.55 4.15 3.60
CA TYR A 23 7.58 5.16 3.86
C TYR A 23 7.40 5.85 5.22
N PHE A 24 6.18 6.29 5.53
CA PHE A 24 5.89 6.96 6.81
C PHE A 24 5.82 5.99 7.98
N ARG A 25 5.41 4.73 7.75
CA ARG A 25 5.37 3.70 8.80
C ARG A 25 6.79 3.33 9.26
N ALA A 26 7.78 3.29 8.37
CA ALA A 26 9.15 2.86 8.71
C ALA A 26 9.79 3.62 9.89
N PRO A 27 9.78 4.96 9.96
CA PRO A 27 10.35 5.70 11.08
C PRO A 27 9.43 5.78 12.31
N THR A 28 8.19 5.29 12.26
CA THR A 28 7.24 5.42 13.37
C THR A 28 7.41 4.34 14.43
N LYS A 29 7.22 4.71 15.70
CA LYS A 29 7.25 3.76 16.82
C LYS A 29 6.16 2.70 16.64
N LYS A 30 6.57 1.43 16.63
CA LYS A 30 5.66 0.28 16.59
C LYS A 30 4.65 0.39 17.76
N PHE A 31 3.38 0.05 17.51
CA PHE A 31 2.27 0.20 18.47
C PHE A 31 1.91 1.62 18.88
N SER A 32 2.40 2.66 18.19
CA SER A 32 1.85 4.01 18.34
C SER A 32 0.54 4.17 17.58
N PHE A 33 -0.29 5.14 17.98
CA PHE A 33 -1.53 5.48 17.28
C PHE A 33 -1.29 5.79 15.79
N LYS A 34 -0.19 6.49 15.47
CA LYS A 34 0.22 6.76 14.08
C LYS A 34 0.56 5.49 13.30
N TRP A 35 1.31 4.56 13.92
CA TRP A 35 1.64 3.27 13.31
C TRP A 35 0.39 2.44 13.01
N PHE A 36 -0.56 2.43 13.95
CA PHE A 36 -1.87 1.78 13.76
C PHE A 36 -2.61 2.39 12.57
N LEU A 37 -2.66 3.72 12.50
CA LEU A 37 -3.30 4.45 11.42
C LEU A 37 -2.67 4.12 10.06
N TYR A 38 -1.35 4.07 9.95
CA TYR A 38 -0.69 3.75 8.68
C TYR A 38 -0.93 2.32 8.18
N ILE A 39 -1.29 1.38 9.06
CA ILE A 39 -1.67 0.02 8.68
C ILE A 39 -3.16 -0.07 8.33
N HIS A 40 -4.00 0.64 9.09
CA HIS A 40 -5.45 0.54 8.95
C HIS A 40 -6.05 1.50 7.95
N LEU A 41 -5.41 2.61 7.57
CA LEU A 41 -5.94 3.53 6.54
C LEU A 41 -5.93 2.95 5.11
N PRO A 42 -4.91 2.18 4.69
CA PRO A 42 -4.88 1.58 3.36
C PRO A 42 -6.00 0.56 3.13
N ILE A 43 -6.40 -0.18 4.17
CA ILE A 43 -7.41 -1.24 4.10
C ILE A 43 -8.80 -0.72 3.65
N PRO A 44 -9.43 0.28 4.32
CA PRO A 44 -10.71 0.84 3.90
C PRO A 44 -10.60 1.56 2.56
N PHE A 45 -9.45 2.16 2.23
CA PHE A 45 -9.28 2.78 0.92
C PHE A 45 -9.27 1.75 -0.22
N ILE A 46 -8.54 0.64 -0.06
CA ILE A 46 -8.55 -0.47 -1.02
C ILE A 46 -9.96 -1.09 -1.11
N TYR A 47 -10.65 -1.23 0.02
CA TYR A 47 -12.03 -1.72 0.06
C TYR A 47 -12.98 -0.82 -0.75
N LEU A 48 -12.88 0.50 -0.59
CA LEU A 48 -13.66 1.47 -1.36
C LEU A 48 -13.35 1.39 -2.85
N LEU A 49 -12.07 1.44 -3.25
CA LEU A 49 -11.65 1.32 -4.65
C LEU A 49 -12.16 0.03 -5.29
N ARG A 50 -12.05 -1.09 -4.59
CA ARG A 50 -12.54 -2.39 -5.06
C ARG A 50 -14.05 -2.40 -5.24
N THR A 51 -14.78 -1.81 -4.31
CA THR A 51 -16.26 -1.76 -4.33
C THR A 51 -16.76 -0.86 -5.45
N LEU A 52 -16.12 0.29 -5.66
CA LEU A 52 -16.39 1.18 -6.79
C LEU A 52 -16.08 0.52 -8.14
N ALA A 53 -15.03 -0.30 -8.19
CA ALA A 53 -14.68 -1.09 -9.39
C ALA A 53 -15.54 -2.34 -9.59
N GLN A 54 -16.50 -2.63 -8.69
CA GLN A 54 -17.36 -3.83 -8.69
C GLN A 54 -16.62 -5.17 -8.92
N MET A 55 -15.40 -5.28 -8.39
CA MET A 55 -14.55 -6.45 -8.62
C MET A 55 -14.90 -7.64 -7.73
N SER A 56 -14.75 -8.87 -8.21
CA SER A 56 -14.99 -10.09 -7.41
C SER A 56 -14.02 -10.22 -6.22
N TYR A 57 -14.41 -10.95 -5.17
CA TYR A 57 -13.55 -11.20 -3.99
C TYR A 57 -12.26 -11.95 -4.32
N ARG A 58 -12.20 -12.62 -5.48
CA ARG A 58 -11.01 -13.33 -5.98
C ARG A 58 -9.78 -12.42 -6.15
N VAL A 59 -9.97 -11.11 -6.30
CA VAL A 59 -8.85 -10.17 -6.48
C VAL A 59 -8.23 -9.74 -5.14
N ILE A 60 -8.90 -9.98 -4.01
CA ILE A 60 -8.44 -9.52 -2.68
C ILE A 60 -7.03 -10.03 -2.36
N PRO A 61 -6.68 -11.32 -2.55
CA PRO A 61 -5.32 -11.79 -2.32
C PRO A 61 -4.27 -11.02 -3.15
N LEU A 62 -4.58 -10.68 -4.41
CA LEU A 62 -3.68 -9.88 -5.26
C LEU A 62 -3.52 -8.46 -4.73
N LEU A 63 -4.60 -7.84 -4.24
CA LEU A 63 -4.55 -6.51 -3.63
C LEU A 63 -3.75 -6.50 -2.34
N VAL A 64 -3.88 -7.56 -1.51
CA VAL A 64 -3.09 -7.72 -0.28
C VAL A 64 -1.60 -7.88 -0.63
N LEU A 65 -1.27 -8.71 -1.63
CA LEU A 65 0.11 -8.84 -2.10
C LEU A 65 0.66 -7.51 -2.61
N GLY A 66 -0.10 -6.78 -3.44
CA GLY A 66 0.29 -5.45 -3.90
C GLY A 66 0.48 -4.45 -2.76
N ALA A 67 -0.40 -4.46 -1.77
CA ALA A 67 -0.29 -3.63 -0.58
C ALA A 67 0.97 -3.93 0.23
N ILE A 68 1.29 -5.21 0.47
CA ILE A 68 2.51 -5.63 1.16
C ILE A 68 3.74 -5.18 0.37
N ILE A 69 3.78 -5.41 -0.94
CA ILE A 69 4.87 -4.97 -1.82
C ILE A 69 5.07 -3.46 -1.71
N GLY A 70 3.99 -2.68 -1.84
CA GLY A 70 4.03 -1.22 -1.71
C GLY A 70 4.57 -0.77 -0.36
N GLN A 71 4.10 -1.37 0.75
CA GLN A 71 4.58 -1.03 2.08
C GLN A 71 6.06 -1.39 2.30
N VAL A 72 6.52 -2.53 1.77
CA VAL A 72 7.92 -2.97 1.88
C VAL A 72 8.84 -2.06 1.08
N ILE A 73 8.45 -1.73 -0.16
CA ILE A 73 9.22 -0.81 -1.01
C ILE A 73 9.27 0.57 -0.36
N GLY A 74 8.13 1.12 0.07
CA GLY A 74 8.07 2.40 0.77
C GLY A 74 8.97 2.45 1.99
N ALA A 75 8.96 1.39 2.80
CA ALA A 75 9.82 1.29 3.98
C ALA A 75 11.32 1.28 3.60
N ARG A 76 11.70 0.56 2.54
CA ARG A 76 13.08 0.54 2.03
C ARG A 76 13.52 1.89 1.46
N LEU A 77 12.64 2.63 0.81
CA LEU A 77 12.94 3.97 0.29
C LEU A 77 13.28 4.94 1.43
N ASN A 78 12.59 4.85 2.57
CA ASN A 78 12.95 5.64 3.77
C ASN A 78 14.37 5.31 4.26
N SER A 79 14.71 4.02 4.32
CA SER A 79 16.05 3.59 4.74
C SER A 79 17.16 4.06 3.78
N LYS A 80 16.89 4.09 2.47
CA LYS A 80 17.85 4.59 1.47
C LYS A 80 17.99 6.11 1.47
N GLY A 81 16.90 6.86 1.65
CA GLY A 81 16.95 8.32 1.76
C GLY A 81 17.86 8.78 2.89
N LYS A 82 17.77 8.12 4.06
CA LYS A 82 18.66 8.40 5.20
C LYS A 82 20.13 8.08 4.98
N ALA A 83 20.45 7.15 4.07
CA ALA A 83 21.84 6.84 3.71
C ALA A 83 22.43 7.87 2.73
N GLN A 84 21.58 8.61 2.01
CA GLN A 84 21.98 9.64 1.06
C GLN A 84 22.09 11.03 1.71
N ASP A 85 21.30 11.30 2.74
CA ASP A 85 21.34 12.57 3.51
C ASP A 85 22.48 12.62 4.56
N ALA A 86 23.28 11.56 4.68
CA ALA A 86 24.38 11.41 5.64
C ALA A 86 25.79 11.38 4.99
N GLY A 87 25.89 11.72 3.70
CA GLY A 87 27.13 11.76 2.92
C GLY A 87 27.51 13.17 2.51
#